data_AF-A0A545VGD9-F1
#
_entry.id   AF-A0A545VGD9-F1
#
_cell.length_a   1.000
_cell.length_b   1.000
_cell.length_c   1.000
_cell.angle_alpha   90.00
_cell.angle_beta   90.00
_cell.angle_gamma   90.00
#
_symmetry.space_group_name_H-M   'P 1'
#
loop_
_entity.id
_entity.type
_entity.pdbx_description
1 polymer ?
#
loop_
_entity_poly.entity_id
_entity_poly.type
_entity_poly.pdbx_seq_one_letter_code
_entity_poly.pdbx_strand_id
1 'polypeptide(L)'
;MSPFIFKLPRELWSMIVDQLSYIGLIRFSGTCKLCREKLAPKIFHTIRFKNSKRVAESALAAAKRFGAHTRCLKFVYYAEPEELNSLGELPLLTAPVLLPASRELLAGHEFQNLQTITFVFEFRLSRQDDNILDRRPDLFSNVEHIVETVDAEERHQWRALLNETYSAISENMTITGIVIQDLIPINVSAFYSRNFRQLLGRLTSAQIKLCWPSGYGRLDDVSLLLGYREFVTKMPVTFFCHMNQLQELDLYVDGVPLEAGPATALALALVPKSLPALRSLKLTNFFICTNLLHFIKSKKSTLSRILLEDCVSDCDRITQPDSRTETWARFFTELRKLRLPLLVQFSVNYSIEGQILLDVYDLYDWADTDDTTDADDLMELIRTTPGRRLFSYGSLCRNGNLVVDRVVNRRHAWLSKDSHAYRRLQRSIRNNVARLACETLRSPS
;
A
#
# COMPACT_ATOMS: atom_id res chain seq x y z
N MET A 1 39.92 30.07 -10.94
CA MET A 1 38.80 30.59 -11.74
C MET A 1 37.51 29.95 -11.25
N SER A 2 36.55 30.74 -10.76
CA SER A 2 35.24 30.22 -10.35
C SER A 2 34.40 29.89 -11.60
N PRO A 3 33.91 28.65 -11.79
CA PRO A 3 33.12 28.29 -12.95
C PRO A 3 31.88 29.19 -13.11
N PHE A 4 31.65 29.67 -14.33
CA PHE A 4 30.55 30.58 -14.71
C PHE A 4 29.17 30.12 -14.22
N ILE A 5 28.99 28.81 -14.09
CA ILE A 5 27.76 28.17 -13.62
C ILE A 5 27.36 28.55 -12.18
N PHE A 6 28.32 28.96 -11.34
CA PHE A 6 28.03 29.39 -9.96
C PHE A 6 27.63 30.86 -9.83
N LYS A 7 27.74 31.62 -10.92
CA LYS A 7 27.20 32.99 -11.01
C LYS A 7 25.73 33.00 -11.44
N LEU A 8 25.15 31.83 -11.76
CA LEU A 8 23.74 31.74 -12.10
C LEU A 8 22.86 32.04 -10.88
N PRO A 9 21.71 32.73 -11.08
CA PRO A 9 20.64 32.81 -10.11
C PRO A 9 20.23 31.44 -9.57
N ARG A 10 19.72 31.41 -8.33
CA ARG A 10 19.37 30.17 -7.63
C ARG A 10 18.32 29.36 -8.39
N GLU A 11 17.40 30.05 -9.06
CA GLU A 11 16.31 29.49 -9.83
C GLU A 11 16.83 28.73 -11.05
N LEU A 12 17.73 29.37 -11.83
CA LEU A 12 18.35 28.75 -13.00
C LEU A 12 19.24 27.57 -12.61
N TRP A 13 19.98 27.70 -11.50
CA TRP A 13 20.74 26.59 -10.95
C TRP A 13 19.84 25.42 -10.55
N SER A 14 18.72 25.67 -9.86
CA SER A 14 17.76 24.61 -9.51
C SER A 14 17.23 23.92 -10.75
N MET A 15 16.79 24.68 -11.76
CA MET A 15 16.29 24.12 -13.02
C MET A 15 17.31 23.20 -13.68
N ILE A 16 18.59 23.59 -13.78
CA ILE A 16 19.65 22.73 -14.34
C ILE A 16 19.78 21.45 -13.50
N VAL A 17 19.87 21.59 -12.18
CA VAL A 17 20.02 20.47 -11.24
C VAL A 17 18.79 19.55 -11.25
N ASP A 18 17.61 20.07 -11.54
CA ASP A 18 16.35 19.32 -11.63
C ASP A 18 16.22 18.53 -12.93
N GLN A 19 16.93 18.94 -13.99
CA GLN A 19 17.02 18.18 -15.25
C GLN A 19 18.10 17.09 -15.23
N LEU A 20 19.01 17.09 -14.25
CA LEU A 20 20.06 16.08 -14.16
C LEU A 20 19.54 14.77 -13.56
N SER A 21 19.90 13.65 -14.20
CA SER A 21 19.72 12.33 -13.60
C SER A 21 20.58 12.18 -12.33
N TYR A 22 20.26 11.21 -11.47
CA TYR A 22 21.04 10.96 -10.26
C TYR A 22 22.53 10.70 -10.54
N ILE A 23 22.84 9.95 -11.61
CA ILE A 23 24.23 9.72 -12.05
C ILE A 23 24.87 11.04 -12.51
N GLY A 24 24.11 11.88 -13.22
CA GLY A 24 24.53 13.22 -13.60
C GLY A 24 24.87 14.08 -12.39
N LEU A 25 24.04 14.05 -11.34
CA LEU A 25 24.28 14.77 -10.08
C LEU A 25 25.57 14.31 -9.39
N ILE A 26 25.80 13.00 -9.29
CA ILE A 26 27.03 12.46 -8.71
C ILE A 26 28.26 12.93 -9.49
N ARG A 27 28.24 12.77 -10.82
CA ARG A 27 29.36 13.21 -11.68
C ARG A 27 29.62 14.71 -11.53
N PHE A 28 28.55 15.50 -11.52
CA PHE A 28 28.66 16.94 -11.37
C PHE A 28 29.19 17.36 -10.00
N SER A 29 28.82 16.65 -8.92
CA SER A 29 29.39 16.84 -7.58
C SER A 29 30.89 16.52 -7.47
N GLY A 30 31.39 15.67 -8.37
CA GLY A 30 32.81 15.33 -8.47
C GLY A 30 33.70 16.44 -9.03
N THR A 31 33.12 17.41 -9.75
CA THR A 31 33.88 18.42 -10.50
C THR A 31 34.63 19.42 -9.61
N CYS A 32 34.04 19.84 -8.49
CA CYS A 32 34.70 20.74 -7.54
C CYS A 32 34.04 20.69 -6.15
N LYS A 33 34.75 21.21 -5.13
CA LYS A 33 34.27 21.25 -3.73
C LYS A 33 32.93 21.98 -3.59
N LEU A 34 32.75 23.10 -4.31
CA LEU A 34 31.53 23.89 -4.25
C LEU A 34 30.32 23.14 -4.85
N CYS A 35 30.48 22.45 -5.97
CA CYS A 35 29.45 21.56 -6.52
C CYS A 35 29.09 20.48 -5.50
N ARG A 36 30.08 19.86 -4.87
CA ARG A 36 29.88 18.81 -3.86
C ARG A 36 29.03 19.28 -2.70
N GLU A 37 29.34 20.45 -2.14
CA GLU A 37 28.59 21.03 -1.02
C GLU A 37 27.18 21.44 -1.43
N LYS A 38 27.00 22.09 -2.59
CA LYS A 38 25.68 22.51 -3.08
C LYS A 38 24.77 21.35 -3.47
N LEU A 39 25.31 20.24 -3.96
CA LEU A 39 24.54 19.09 -4.43
C LEU A 39 24.34 18.03 -3.34
N ALA A 40 25.14 18.04 -2.27
CA ALA A 40 25.01 17.09 -1.16
C ALA A 40 23.58 16.97 -0.61
N PRO A 41 22.82 18.07 -0.40
CA PRO A 41 21.42 17.99 0.04
C PRO A 41 20.53 17.15 -0.89
N LYS A 42 20.74 17.24 -2.20
CA LYS A 42 19.94 16.53 -3.21
C LYS A 42 20.41 15.09 -3.41
N ILE A 43 21.73 14.86 -3.40
CA ILE A 43 22.33 13.53 -3.57
C ILE A 43 22.04 12.65 -2.34
N PHE A 44 22.21 13.20 -1.14
CA PHE A 44 22.02 12.48 0.12
C PHE A 44 20.63 12.67 0.72
N HIS A 45 19.67 13.20 -0.05
CA HIS A 45 18.27 13.28 0.34
C HIS A 45 17.71 11.89 0.70
N THR A 46 18.10 10.87 -0.08
CA THR A 46 17.74 9.47 0.16
C THR A 46 18.99 8.63 0.29
N ILE A 47 19.15 7.94 1.42
CA ILE A 47 20.15 6.88 1.57
C ILE A 47 19.48 5.53 1.32
N ARG A 48 20.09 4.73 0.45
CA ARG A 48 19.62 3.38 0.13
C ARG A 48 20.67 2.38 0.55
N PHE A 49 20.25 1.31 1.23
CA PHE A 49 21.17 0.25 1.62
C PHE A 49 20.49 -1.12 1.58
N LYS A 50 21.33 -2.14 1.51
CA LYS A 50 20.95 -3.55 1.48
C LYS A 50 21.52 -4.25 2.70
N ASN A 51 21.03 -5.45 3.01
CA ASN A 51 21.57 -6.31 4.07
C ASN A 51 22.95 -6.93 3.76
N SER A 52 23.71 -6.39 2.79
CA SER A 52 25.10 -6.77 2.54
C SER A 52 26.06 -5.89 3.34
N LYS A 53 27.08 -6.48 3.97
CA LYS A 53 28.07 -5.79 4.82
C LYS A 53 28.66 -4.54 4.18
N ARG A 54 29.23 -4.67 2.98
CA ARG A 54 29.87 -3.56 2.25
C ARG A 54 28.92 -2.38 1.99
N VAL A 55 27.68 -2.66 1.59
CA VAL A 55 26.71 -1.60 1.28
C VAL A 55 26.20 -0.94 2.56
N ALA A 56 25.92 -1.71 3.61
CA ALA A 56 25.47 -1.17 4.89
C ALA A 56 26.55 -0.29 5.55
N GLU A 57 27.82 -0.73 5.57
CA GLU A 57 28.93 0.05 6.10
C GLU A 57 29.17 1.35 5.30
N SER A 58 29.09 1.28 3.97
CA SER A 58 29.19 2.46 3.10
C SER A 58 28.05 3.45 3.35
N ALA A 59 26.81 2.95 3.50
CA ALA A 59 25.65 3.77 3.80
C ALA A 59 25.75 4.42 5.19
N LEU A 60 26.27 3.70 6.19
CA LEU A 60 26.53 4.25 7.52
C LEU A 60 27.60 5.35 7.48
N ALA A 61 28.69 5.14 6.75
CA ALA A 61 29.72 6.18 6.55
C ALA A 61 29.14 7.44 5.87
N ALA A 62 28.22 7.24 4.91
CA ALA A 62 27.50 8.35 4.29
C ALA A 62 26.54 9.04 5.27
N ALA A 63 25.82 8.29 6.10
CA ALA A 63 24.92 8.82 7.12
C ALA A 63 25.68 9.65 8.17
N LYS A 64 26.79 9.15 8.69
CA LYS A 64 27.66 9.88 9.62
C LYS A 64 28.15 11.23 9.08
N ARG A 65 28.36 11.31 7.77
CA ARG A 65 28.87 12.53 7.11
C ARG A 65 27.77 13.47 6.62
N PHE A 66 26.65 12.93 6.14
CA PHE A 66 25.63 13.69 5.39
C PHE A 66 24.22 13.50 5.94
N GLY A 67 24.04 12.84 7.09
CA GLY A 67 22.74 12.49 7.65
C GLY A 67 21.84 13.69 7.97
N ALA A 68 22.42 14.88 8.16
CA ALA A 68 21.66 16.14 8.27
C ALA A 68 20.83 16.45 7.00
N HIS A 69 21.27 15.99 5.83
CA HIS A 69 20.58 16.17 4.55
C HIS A 69 19.57 15.07 4.23
N THR A 70 19.67 13.93 4.90
CA THR A 70 18.82 12.78 4.62
C THR A 70 17.42 12.99 5.18
N ARG A 71 16.42 12.79 4.32
CA ARG A 71 14.99 12.84 4.66
C ARG A 71 14.32 11.49 4.47
N CYS A 72 14.87 10.63 3.62
CA CYS A 72 14.34 9.31 3.32
C CYS A 72 15.42 8.23 3.47
N LEU A 73 15.07 7.13 4.11
CA LEU A 73 15.89 5.93 4.21
C LEU A 73 15.20 4.79 3.47
N LYS A 74 15.89 4.10 2.56
CA LYS A 74 15.35 2.92 1.87
C LYS A 74 16.18 1.69 2.24
N PHE A 75 15.55 0.75 2.93
CA PHE A 75 16.14 -0.54 3.24
C PHE A 75 15.56 -1.58 2.27
N VAL A 76 16.45 -2.23 1.51
CA VAL A 76 16.09 -3.34 0.62
C VAL A 76 16.71 -4.61 1.17
N TYR A 77 15.86 -5.55 1.56
CA TYR A 77 16.28 -6.83 2.09
C TYR A 77 16.30 -7.90 1.01
N TYR A 78 17.35 -8.73 1.03
CA TYR A 78 17.48 -9.94 0.24
C TYR A 78 17.62 -11.15 1.17
N ALA A 79 16.63 -12.05 1.16
CA ALA A 79 16.73 -13.35 1.82
C ALA A 79 17.25 -14.39 0.83
N GLU A 80 18.32 -15.10 1.17
CA GLU A 80 18.79 -16.27 0.43
C GLU A 80 18.20 -17.57 1.02
N PRO A 81 18.16 -18.68 0.25
CA PRO A 81 17.66 -19.95 0.75
C PRO A 81 18.50 -20.46 1.91
N GLU A 82 17.84 -20.91 2.97
CA GLU A 82 18.51 -21.42 4.16
C GLU A 82 19.05 -22.84 3.93
N GLU A 83 20.25 -23.10 4.44
CA GLU A 83 20.85 -24.43 4.40
C GLU A 83 20.39 -25.27 5.59
N LEU A 84 19.81 -26.44 5.29
CA LEU A 84 19.48 -27.43 6.31
C LEU A 84 20.76 -28.10 6.80
N ASN A 85 20.79 -28.45 8.08
CA ASN A 85 21.85 -29.27 8.67
C ASN A 85 21.78 -30.71 8.14
N SER A 86 22.74 -31.55 8.55
CA SER A 86 22.81 -32.97 8.15
C SER A 86 21.59 -33.81 8.55
N LEU A 87 20.75 -33.32 9.47
CA LEU A 87 19.52 -33.95 9.92
C LEU A 87 18.27 -33.43 9.18
N GLY A 88 18.44 -32.50 8.24
CA GLY A 88 17.32 -31.87 7.53
C GLY A 88 16.61 -30.79 8.34
N GLU A 89 17.21 -30.31 9.44
CA GLU A 89 16.66 -29.26 10.29
C GLU A 89 17.41 -27.94 10.11
N LEU A 90 16.76 -26.82 10.42
CA LEU A 90 17.44 -25.53 10.48
C LEU A 90 18.16 -25.38 11.82
N PRO A 91 19.45 -25.01 11.83
CA PRO A 91 20.17 -24.76 13.06
C PRO A 91 19.62 -23.51 13.77
N LEU A 92 19.67 -23.50 15.10
CA LEU A 92 19.40 -22.29 15.87
C LEU A 92 20.40 -21.19 15.52
N LEU A 93 19.91 -19.97 15.40
CA LEU A 93 20.72 -18.80 15.13
C LEU A 93 21.51 -18.42 16.39
N THR A 94 22.84 -18.33 16.25
CA THR A 94 23.75 -18.04 17.37
C THR A 94 24.15 -16.57 17.46
N ALA A 95 23.79 -15.77 16.45
CA ALA A 95 24.13 -14.36 16.37
C ALA A 95 23.00 -13.58 15.67
N PRO A 96 22.89 -12.26 15.94
CA PRO A 96 21.92 -11.42 15.26
C PRO A 96 22.16 -11.40 13.75
N VAL A 97 21.07 -11.49 12.98
CA VAL A 97 21.10 -11.53 11.51
C VAL A 97 21.19 -10.11 10.93
N LEU A 98 20.63 -9.11 11.63
CA LEU A 98 20.74 -7.73 11.22
C LEU A 98 22.15 -7.20 11.50
N LEU A 99 22.85 -6.86 10.42
CA LEU A 99 24.20 -6.30 10.50
C LEU A 99 24.24 -5.06 11.42
N PRO A 100 25.31 -4.86 12.21
CA PRO A 100 25.42 -3.71 13.12
C PRO A 100 25.21 -2.37 12.41
N ALA A 101 25.80 -2.19 11.22
CA ALA A 101 25.64 -0.96 10.44
C ALA A 101 24.19 -0.73 9.98
N SER A 102 23.46 -1.80 9.63
CA SER A 102 22.04 -1.73 9.28
C SER A 102 21.19 -1.36 10.49
N ARG A 103 21.50 -1.92 11.67
CA ARG A 103 20.81 -1.59 12.92
C ARG A 103 20.98 -0.12 13.29
N GLU A 104 22.21 0.40 13.22
CA GLU A 104 22.51 1.81 13.51
C GLU A 104 21.80 2.78 12.55
N LEU A 105 21.78 2.43 11.25
CA LEU A 105 21.02 3.18 10.24
C LEU A 105 19.51 3.18 10.54
N LEU A 106 18.92 2.04 10.91
CA LEU A 106 17.49 1.94 11.19
C LEU A 106 17.10 2.67 12.49
N ALA A 107 17.89 2.53 13.55
CA ALA A 107 17.71 3.28 14.80
C ALA A 107 17.79 4.80 14.58
N GLY A 108 18.58 5.22 13.59
CA GLY A 108 18.52 6.54 12.99
C GLY A 108 19.17 7.67 13.78
N HIS A 109 20.06 7.35 14.71
CA HIS A 109 20.81 8.33 15.50
C HIS A 109 21.64 9.30 14.65
N GLU A 110 22.03 8.87 13.45
CA GLU A 110 22.82 9.67 12.50
C GLU A 110 21.98 10.68 11.70
N PHE A 111 20.65 10.65 11.83
CA PHE A 111 19.75 11.47 11.02
C PHE A 111 18.98 12.50 11.85
N GLN A 112 19.29 13.78 11.63
CA GLN A 112 18.60 14.87 12.34
C GLN A 112 17.20 15.16 11.78
N ASN A 113 16.95 14.75 10.54
CA ASN A 113 15.77 15.16 9.80
C ASN A 113 15.12 14.00 9.01
N LEU A 114 15.42 12.75 9.37
CA LEU A 114 14.80 11.61 8.71
C LEU A 114 13.29 11.67 8.94
N GLN A 115 12.52 11.63 7.86
CA GLN A 115 11.06 11.73 7.90
C GLN A 115 10.42 10.41 7.52
N THR A 116 10.94 9.76 6.47
CA THR A 116 10.32 8.58 5.88
C THR A 116 11.29 7.42 5.80
N ILE A 117 10.79 6.22 6.08
CA ILE A 117 11.49 4.97 5.75
C ILE A 117 10.70 4.15 4.75
N THR A 118 11.41 3.53 3.81
CA THR A 118 10.86 2.58 2.84
C THR A 118 11.48 1.20 3.04
N PHE A 119 10.64 0.21 3.25
CA PHE A 119 11.00 -1.20 3.28
C PHE A 119 10.63 -1.88 1.98
N VAL A 120 11.57 -2.62 1.43
CA VAL A 120 11.39 -3.52 0.29
C VAL A 120 11.96 -4.86 0.69
N PHE A 121 11.15 -5.91 0.67
CA PHE A 121 11.61 -7.23 1.05
C PHE A 121 11.57 -8.16 -0.16
N GLU A 122 12.76 -8.53 -0.63
CA GLU A 122 12.95 -9.45 -1.74
C GLU A 122 13.39 -10.80 -1.18
N PHE A 123 12.44 -11.70 -0.97
CA PHE A 123 12.76 -13.02 -0.41
C PHE A 123 12.92 -14.05 -1.54
N ARG A 124 14.04 -14.78 -1.54
CA ARG A 124 14.30 -15.97 -2.39
C ARG A 124 14.68 -17.16 -1.51
N LEU A 125 13.71 -17.91 -0.98
CA LEU A 125 13.92 -19.06 -0.07
C LEU A 125 13.82 -20.41 -0.80
N SER A 126 13.81 -20.40 -2.14
CA SER A 126 13.83 -21.59 -2.98
C SER A 126 15.11 -21.57 -3.83
N ARG A 127 15.79 -22.74 -3.96
CA ARG A 127 17.02 -22.90 -4.76
C ARG A 127 16.76 -22.90 -6.28
N GLN A 128 15.51 -23.11 -6.70
CA GLN A 128 15.08 -22.86 -8.08
C GLN A 128 14.64 -21.40 -8.15
N ASP A 129 14.94 -20.71 -9.26
CA ASP A 129 14.83 -19.24 -9.51
C ASP A 129 13.43 -18.59 -9.34
N ASP A 130 12.54 -19.20 -8.55
CA ASP A 130 11.17 -18.74 -8.31
C ASP A 130 11.03 -18.05 -6.93
N ASN A 131 10.18 -17.04 -6.85
CA ASN A 131 9.85 -16.34 -5.61
C ASN A 131 9.13 -17.28 -4.61
N ILE A 132 9.28 -17.03 -3.31
CA ILE A 132 8.75 -17.92 -2.25
C ILE A 132 7.25 -17.94 -2.18
N LEU A 133 6.64 -16.78 -2.42
CA LEU A 133 5.20 -16.66 -2.50
C LEU A 133 4.68 -17.70 -3.48
N ASP A 134 5.47 -17.99 -4.53
CA ASP A 134 5.11 -18.96 -5.56
C ASP A 134 5.13 -20.43 -5.11
N ARG A 135 5.77 -20.77 -3.97
CA ARG A 135 6.05 -22.17 -3.60
C ARG A 135 5.84 -22.56 -2.14
N ARG A 136 5.56 -21.63 -1.22
CA ARG A 136 5.25 -21.95 0.20
C ARG A 136 3.85 -21.53 0.65
N PRO A 137 2.81 -22.20 0.14
CA PRO A 137 1.48 -22.18 0.71
C PRO A 137 1.40 -22.30 2.23
N ASP A 138 2.19 -23.23 2.75
CA ASP A 138 2.25 -23.67 4.14
C ASP A 138 2.57 -22.54 5.11
N LEU A 139 3.34 -21.55 4.65
CA LEU A 139 3.73 -20.37 5.43
C LEU A 139 2.54 -19.53 5.88
N PHE A 140 1.45 -19.57 5.10
CA PHE A 140 0.24 -18.79 5.36
C PHE A 140 -0.94 -19.67 5.76
N SER A 141 -0.79 -20.99 5.72
CA SER A 141 -1.86 -21.93 6.03
C SER A 141 -2.15 -22.02 7.52
N ASN A 142 -1.12 -21.93 8.37
CA ASN A 142 -1.27 -22.14 9.80
C ASN A 142 -1.34 -20.81 10.57
N VAL A 143 -2.18 -20.77 11.59
CA VAL A 143 -2.22 -19.65 12.53
C VAL A 143 -1.04 -19.76 13.47
N GLU A 144 -0.08 -18.85 13.34
CA GLU A 144 1.07 -18.78 14.24
C GLU A 144 0.73 -18.04 15.54
N HIS A 145 0.89 -18.70 16.67
CA HIS A 145 0.90 -18.09 17.99
C HIS A 145 2.27 -17.46 18.31
N ILE A 146 2.33 -16.66 19.38
CA ILE A 146 3.56 -15.94 19.75
C ILE A 146 4.76 -16.86 20.02
N VAL A 147 4.53 -18.05 20.60
CA VAL A 147 5.59 -19.03 20.87
C VAL A 147 6.19 -19.56 19.56
N GLU A 148 5.33 -19.93 18.61
CA GLU A 148 5.74 -20.38 17.27
C GLU A 148 6.42 -19.26 16.48
N THR A 149 5.94 -18.02 16.66
CA THR A 149 6.57 -16.83 16.07
C THR A 149 8.02 -16.68 16.53
N VAL A 150 8.25 -16.78 17.85
CA VAL A 150 9.60 -16.65 18.44
C VAL A 150 10.49 -17.84 18.05
N ASP A 151 9.99 -19.08 18.11
CA ASP A 151 10.76 -20.25 17.68
C ASP A 151 11.15 -20.16 16.20
N ALA A 152 10.25 -19.67 15.34
CA ALA A 152 10.57 -19.42 13.93
C ALA A 152 11.61 -18.31 13.76
N GLU A 153 11.56 -17.24 14.56
CA GLU A 153 12.58 -16.18 14.59
C GLU A 153 13.94 -16.65 15.10
N GLU A 154 14.00 -17.71 15.92
CA GLU A 154 15.26 -18.30 16.39
C GLU A 154 15.89 -19.28 15.40
N ARG A 155 15.12 -19.81 14.45
CA ARG A 155 15.57 -20.83 13.48
C ARG A 155 15.76 -20.29 12.07
N HIS A 156 14.88 -19.40 11.63
CA HIS A 156 14.90 -18.87 10.27
C HIS A 156 15.57 -17.50 10.25
N GLN A 157 16.67 -17.37 9.50
CA GLN A 157 17.40 -16.11 9.29
C GLN A 157 16.49 -15.00 8.79
N TRP A 158 15.58 -15.32 7.87
CA TRP A 158 14.70 -14.33 7.28
C TRP A 158 13.62 -13.84 8.28
N ARG A 159 13.18 -14.72 9.20
CA ARG A 159 12.28 -14.37 10.31
C ARG A 159 13.00 -13.50 11.34
N ALA A 160 14.18 -13.94 11.77
CA ALA A 160 15.04 -13.19 12.69
C ALA A 160 15.29 -11.78 12.17
N LEU A 161 15.61 -11.65 10.88
CA LEU A 161 15.87 -10.35 10.30
C LEU A 161 14.62 -9.46 10.25
N LEU A 162 13.45 -9.99 9.90
CA LEU A 162 12.20 -9.22 9.97
C LEU A 162 12.00 -8.67 11.38
N ASN A 163 12.13 -9.53 12.39
CA ASN A 163 12.03 -9.15 13.80
C ASN A 163 13.05 -8.08 14.19
N GLU A 164 14.33 -8.31 13.91
CA GLU A 164 15.40 -7.37 14.22
C GLU A 164 15.26 -6.04 13.48
N THR A 165 14.76 -6.06 12.24
CA THR A 165 14.51 -4.85 11.43
C THR A 165 13.41 -4.00 12.06
N TYR A 166 12.26 -4.61 12.38
CA TYR A 166 11.16 -3.91 13.03
C TYR A 166 11.51 -3.48 14.46
N SER A 167 12.34 -4.24 15.17
CA SER A 167 12.86 -3.84 16.48
C SER A 167 13.79 -2.63 16.36
N ALA A 168 14.76 -2.65 15.45
CA ALA A 168 15.70 -1.55 15.26
C ALA A 168 15.01 -0.25 14.82
N ILE A 169 14.06 -0.31 13.89
CA ILE A 169 13.34 0.90 13.46
C ILE A 169 12.42 1.47 14.55
N SER A 170 11.97 0.64 15.49
CA SER A 170 11.15 1.07 16.61
C SER A 170 11.87 2.01 17.57
N GLU A 171 13.21 1.95 17.61
CA GLU A 171 14.05 2.86 18.37
C GLU A 171 14.15 4.26 17.72
N ASN A 172 13.76 4.38 16.45
CA ASN A 172 13.84 5.62 15.72
C ASN A 172 12.74 6.62 16.15
N MET A 173 13.18 7.77 16.65
CA MET A 173 12.30 8.81 17.19
C MET A 173 11.94 9.91 16.18
N THR A 174 12.57 9.93 15.01
CA THR A 174 12.44 11.02 14.03
C THR A 174 11.42 10.73 12.93
N ILE A 175 11.21 9.44 12.63
CA ILE A 175 10.35 9.01 11.53
C ILE A 175 8.88 9.32 11.80
N THR A 176 8.24 9.89 10.78
CA THR A 176 6.81 10.20 10.74
C THR A 176 6.10 9.53 9.56
N GLY A 177 6.84 8.93 8.62
CA GLY A 177 6.27 8.22 7.47
C GLY A 177 6.87 6.83 7.28
N ILE A 178 6.04 5.85 6.94
CA ILE A 178 6.49 4.50 6.58
C ILE A 178 5.92 4.08 5.23
N VAL A 179 6.76 3.44 4.41
CA VAL A 179 6.35 2.78 3.17
C VAL A 179 6.80 1.33 3.25
N ILE A 180 5.86 0.39 3.24
CA ILE A 180 6.12 -1.04 3.20
C ILE A 180 5.66 -1.55 1.83
N GLN A 181 6.61 -1.80 0.94
CA GLN A 181 6.30 -2.19 -0.45
C GLN A 181 5.77 -3.61 -0.56
N ASP A 182 6.14 -4.52 0.34
CA ASP A 182 5.65 -5.89 0.37
C ASP A 182 5.57 -6.36 1.83
N LEU A 183 4.46 -6.04 2.49
CA LEU A 183 4.19 -6.50 3.85
C LEU A 183 3.85 -7.99 3.79
N ILE A 184 4.73 -8.83 4.32
CA ILE A 184 4.45 -10.26 4.46
C ILE A 184 3.47 -10.45 5.62
N PRO A 185 2.32 -11.10 5.39
CA PRO A 185 1.24 -11.29 6.37
C PRO A 185 1.54 -12.43 7.35
N ILE A 186 2.60 -12.27 8.13
CA ILE A 186 3.02 -13.19 9.18
C ILE A 186 3.26 -12.42 10.48
N ASN A 187 3.09 -13.07 11.62
CA ASN A 187 3.33 -12.44 12.91
C ASN A 187 4.84 -12.19 13.10
N VAL A 188 5.20 -11.08 13.72
CA VAL A 188 6.59 -10.76 14.09
C VAL A 188 6.56 -10.30 15.53
N SER A 189 7.43 -10.84 16.39
CA SER A 189 7.40 -10.54 17.82
C SER A 189 7.61 -9.05 18.11
N ALA A 190 8.43 -8.36 17.30
CA ALA A 190 8.60 -6.91 17.34
C ALA A 190 7.28 -6.13 17.28
N PHE A 191 6.27 -6.61 16.54
CA PHE A 191 4.97 -5.91 16.41
C PHE A 191 4.23 -5.76 17.74
N TYR A 192 4.52 -6.63 18.70
CA TYR A 192 3.89 -6.61 20.02
C TYR A 192 4.68 -5.80 21.04
N SER A 193 5.88 -5.32 20.69
CA SER A 193 6.74 -4.52 21.56
C SER A 193 6.18 -3.12 21.84
N ARG A 194 6.54 -2.56 23.00
CA ARG A 194 6.17 -1.19 23.37
C ARG A 194 6.77 -0.17 22.39
N ASN A 195 8.02 -0.35 21.99
CA ASN A 195 8.73 0.58 21.11
C ASN A 195 8.05 0.64 19.74
N PHE A 196 7.61 -0.50 19.20
CA PHE A 196 6.90 -0.52 17.93
C PHE A 196 5.56 0.23 18.00
N ARG A 197 4.79 0.02 19.06
CA ARG A 197 3.54 0.79 19.28
C ARG A 197 3.81 2.29 19.40
N GLN A 198 4.92 2.69 20.03
CA GLN A 198 5.32 4.09 20.11
C GLN A 198 5.72 4.65 18.74
N LEU A 199 6.45 3.89 17.92
CA LEU A 199 6.74 4.24 16.53
C LEU A 199 5.43 4.49 15.77
N LEU A 200 4.51 3.53 15.79
CA LEU A 200 3.22 3.65 15.11
C LEU A 200 2.44 4.91 15.56
N GLY A 201 2.47 5.23 16.86
CA GLY A 201 1.79 6.41 17.42
C GLY A 201 2.29 7.76 16.91
N ARG A 202 3.52 7.82 16.37
CA ARG A 202 4.14 9.04 15.81
C ARG A 202 3.92 9.18 14.30
N LEU A 203 3.53 8.11 13.61
CA LEU A 203 3.38 8.14 12.17
C LEU A 203 2.23 9.07 11.77
N THR A 204 2.50 9.93 10.80
CA THR A 204 1.54 10.83 10.14
C THR A 204 1.19 10.32 8.74
N SER A 205 2.02 9.48 8.12
CA SER A 205 1.76 8.84 6.82
C SER A 205 2.18 7.37 6.82
N ALA A 206 1.40 6.53 6.15
CA ALA A 206 1.70 5.12 5.96
C ALA A 206 1.24 4.67 4.58
N GLN A 207 2.14 4.01 3.85
CA GLN A 207 1.83 3.26 2.64
C GLN A 207 2.16 1.79 2.89
N ILE A 208 1.17 0.91 2.73
CA ILE A 208 1.29 -0.51 3.01
C ILE A 208 0.75 -1.28 1.82
N LYS A 209 1.60 -2.02 1.13
CA LYS A 209 1.21 -3.02 0.14
C LYS A 209 1.24 -4.39 0.81
N LEU A 210 0.07 -4.96 1.04
CA LEU A 210 -0.10 -6.29 1.59
C LEU A 210 0.20 -7.30 0.49
N CYS A 211 1.20 -8.14 0.72
CA CYS A 211 1.60 -9.14 -0.24
C CYS A 211 0.57 -10.28 -0.29
N TRP A 212 0.21 -10.72 -1.49
CA TRP A 212 -0.57 -11.94 -1.67
C TRP A 212 0.36 -13.14 -1.75
N PRO A 213 0.04 -14.24 -1.07
CA PRO A 213 0.70 -15.51 -1.31
C PRO A 213 0.21 -16.11 -2.63
N SER A 214 0.70 -15.61 -3.76
CA SER A 214 0.45 -16.23 -5.07
C SER A 214 1.49 -17.32 -5.32
N GLY A 215 1.06 -18.57 -5.46
CA GLY A 215 1.91 -19.67 -5.91
C GLY A 215 1.17 -20.86 -6.48
N TYR A 216 1.32 -21.01 -7.80
CA TYR A 216 0.93 -22.13 -8.64
C TYR A 216 -0.12 -23.12 -8.11
N GLY A 217 -1.37 -22.93 -8.56
CA GLY A 217 -2.27 -24.00 -9.03
C GLY A 217 -2.82 -25.01 -8.02
N ARG A 218 -2.54 -24.87 -6.71
CA ARG A 218 -3.12 -25.75 -5.67
C ARG A 218 -3.60 -25.06 -4.41
N LEU A 219 -3.31 -23.77 -4.23
CA LEU A 219 -3.92 -22.93 -3.18
C LEU A 219 -5.13 -22.15 -3.70
N ASP A 220 -5.98 -22.84 -4.44
CA ASP A 220 -7.17 -22.23 -5.01
C ASP A 220 -8.12 -21.77 -3.88
N ASP A 221 -8.13 -22.40 -2.70
CA ASP A 221 -9.05 -21.97 -1.66
C ASP A 221 -8.41 -20.98 -0.66
N VAL A 222 -8.82 -19.70 -0.72
CA VAL A 222 -8.52 -18.66 0.29
C VAL A 222 -8.87 -19.14 1.71
N SER A 223 -9.82 -20.08 1.84
CA SER A 223 -10.17 -20.69 3.12
C SER A 223 -9.02 -21.47 3.78
N LEU A 224 -8.03 -21.93 2.99
CA LEU A 224 -6.87 -22.68 3.47
C LEU A 224 -5.75 -21.78 4.00
N LEU A 225 -5.83 -20.46 3.77
CA LEU A 225 -4.83 -19.48 4.23
C LEU A 225 -5.18 -18.91 5.62
N LEU A 226 -5.32 -19.79 6.62
CA LEU A 226 -5.81 -19.38 7.95
C LEU A 226 -4.84 -18.41 8.64
N GLY A 227 -3.54 -18.59 8.47
CA GLY A 227 -2.50 -17.68 8.99
C GLY A 227 -2.60 -16.28 8.38
N TYR A 228 -2.75 -16.20 7.05
CA TYR A 228 -2.99 -14.94 6.35
C TYR A 228 -4.25 -14.25 6.87
N ARG A 229 -5.36 -14.99 6.96
CA ARG A 229 -6.65 -14.47 7.41
C ARG A 229 -6.56 -13.94 8.84
N GLU A 230 -5.90 -14.67 9.72
CA GLU A 230 -5.68 -14.25 11.10
C GLU A 230 -4.83 -12.98 11.16
N PHE A 231 -3.75 -12.91 10.38
CA PHE A 231 -2.90 -11.72 10.31
C PHE A 231 -3.71 -10.48 9.90
N VAL A 232 -4.45 -10.55 8.79
CA VAL A 232 -5.29 -9.45 8.30
C VAL A 232 -6.36 -9.06 9.32
N THR A 233 -6.99 -10.05 9.97
CA THR A 233 -8.00 -9.81 11.02
C THR A 233 -7.40 -9.12 12.25
N LYS A 234 -6.12 -9.37 12.56
CA LYS A 234 -5.40 -8.74 13.68
C LYS A 234 -4.76 -7.40 13.34
N MET A 235 -4.57 -7.05 12.06
CA MET A 235 -4.01 -5.76 11.65
C MET A 235 -4.62 -4.53 12.35
N PRO A 236 -5.95 -4.43 12.58
CA PRO A 236 -6.49 -3.30 13.32
C PRO A 236 -5.88 -3.17 14.73
N VAL A 237 -5.73 -4.27 15.45
CA VAL A 237 -5.20 -4.25 16.83
C VAL A 237 -3.68 -4.10 16.83
N THR A 238 -2.98 -4.77 15.92
CA THR A 238 -1.51 -4.75 15.86
C THR A 238 -0.95 -3.43 15.32
N PHE A 239 -1.64 -2.80 14.37
CA PHE A 239 -1.17 -1.58 13.69
C PHE A 239 -2.09 -0.38 13.92
N PHE A 240 -3.31 -0.43 13.37
CA PHE A 240 -4.10 0.78 13.16
C PHE A 240 -4.66 1.43 14.43
N CYS A 241 -4.91 0.65 15.48
CA CYS A 241 -5.30 1.17 16.79
C CYS A 241 -4.16 1.91 17.51
N HIS A 242 -2.92 1.73 17.08
CA HIS A 242 -1.76 2.42 17.63
C HIS A 242 -1.34 3.65 16.81
N MET A 243 -1.79 3.75 15.56
CA MET A 243 -1.51 4.86 14.62
C MET A 243 -2.39 6.10 14.88
N ASN A 244 -2.28 6.69 16.07
CA ASN A 244 -3.17 7.76 16.53
C ASN A 244 -3.00 9.10 15.80
N GLN A 245 -1.81 9.39 15.30
CA GLN A 245 -1.49 10.65 14.60
C GLN A 245 -1.55 10.53 13.07
N LEU A 246 -1.92 9.36 12.55
CA LEU A 246 -1.89 9.07 11.12
C LEU A 246 -2.91 9.92 10.38
N GLN A 247 -2.43 10.74 9.45
CA GLN A 247 -3.24 11.62 8.60
C GLN A 247 -3.44 11.02 7.21
N GLU A 248 -2.47 10.26 6.71
CA GLU A 248 -2.51 9.67 5.36
C GLU A 248 -2.28 8.17 5.42
N LEU A 249 -3.24 7.40 4.89
CA LEU A 249 -3.12 5.96 4.71
C LEU A 249 -3.32 5.61 3.23
N ASP A 250 -2.33 4.93 2.66
CA ASP A 250 -2.41 4.25 1.37
C ASP A 250 -2.28 2.74 1.63
N LEU A 251 -3.37 2.00 1.42
CA LEU A 251 -3.42 0.57 1.62
C LEU A 251 -3.70 -0.10 0.27
N TYR A 252 -2.78 -0.96 -0.14
CA TYR A 252 -2.85 -1.75 -1.36
C TYR A 252 -2.88 -3.23 -0.98
N VAL A 253 -3.71 -4.01 -1.65
CA VAL A 253 -3.73 -5.47 -1.51
C VAL A 253 -3.32 -6.08 -2.83
N ASP A 254 -2.23 -6.85 -2.84
CA ASP A 254 -1.87 -7.62 -4.02
C ASP A 254 -2.88 -8.77 -4.19
N GLY A 255 -3.14 -9.20 -5.42
CA GLY A 255 -4.00 -10.36 -5.67
C GLY A 255 -5.47 -10.16 -5.29
N VAL A 256 -5.93 -10.84 -4.23
CA VAL A 256 -7.36 -11.00 -3.93
C VAL A 256 -7.88 -9.84 -3.07
N PRO A 257 -8.90 -9.09 -3.52
CA PRO A 257 -9.45 -7.99 -2.74
C PRO A 257 -10.11 -8.46 -1.43
N LEU A 258 -9.92 -7.68 -0.36
CA LEU A 258 -10.54 -7.93 0.96
C LEU A 258 -12.06 -7.65 0.93
N GLU A 259 -12.82 -8.28 1.85
CA GLU A 259 -14.30 -8.23 2.05
C GLU A 259 -15.19 -8.98 1.04
N ALA A 260 -14.66 -9.99 0.35
CA ALA A 260 -15.45 -10.76 -0.60
C ALA A 260 -16.32 -11.88 0.04
N GLY A 261 -17.60 -11.59 0.32
CA GLY A 261 -18.67 -12.58 0.53
C GLY A 261 -18.54 -13.57 1.73
N PRO A 262 -19.65 -14.16 2.20
CA PRO A 262 -19.69 -14.88 3.48
C PRO A 262 -18.88 -16.19 3.55
N ALA A 263 -18.45 -16.76 2.42
CA ALA A 263 -17.70 -18.02 2.41
C ALA A 263 -16.17 -17.85 2.39
N THR A 264 -15.67 -16.67 2.00
CA THR A 264 -14.24 -16.42 1.70
C THR A 264 -13.73 -15.06 2.18
N ALA A 265 -14.57 -14.21 2.79
CA ALA A 265 -14.22 -12.82 3.11
C ALA A 265 -13.10 -12.71 4.14
N LEU A 266 -11.94 -12.28 3.67
CA LEU A 266 -10.93 -11.65 4.49
C LEU A 266 -11.49 -10.30 4.96
N ALA A 267 -11.67 -10.12 6.26
CA ALA A 267 -12.31 -8.92 6.82
C ALA A 267 -11.51 -7.65 6.50
N LEU A 268 -12.20 -6.51 6.35
CA LEU A 268 -11.56 -5.21 6.23
C LEU A 268 -10.85 -4.88 7.55
N ALA A 269 -9.53 -4.70 7.48
CA ALA A 269 -8.72 -4.33 8.64
C ALA A 269 -9.03 -2.92 9.20
N LEU A 270 -9.90 -2.13 8.54
CA LEU A 270 -10.29 -0.79 8.96
C LEU A 270 -11.52 -0.82 9.87
N VAL A 271 -11.31 -0.54 11.16
CA VAL A 271 -12.37 -0.52 12.18
C VAL A 271 -12.72 0.91 12.60
N PRO A 272 -13.98 1.23 12.94
CA PRO A 272 -14.40 2.61 13.21
C PRO A 272 -13.57 3.37 14.26
N LYS A 273 -13.02 2.68 15.27
CA LYS A 273 -12.26 3.29 16.36
C LYS A 273 -10.76 3.51 16.06
N SER A 274 -10.20 2.91 15.01
CA SER A 274 -8.77 3.07 14.65
C SER A 274 -8.53 4.37 13.86
N LEU A 275 -7.29 4.87 13.79
CA LEU A 275 -6.91 6.02 12.94
C LEU A 275 -7.75 7.30 13.19
N PRO A 276 -7.76 7.87 14.41
CA PRO A 276 -8.59 9.02 14.75
C PRO A 276 -8.24 10.31 13.99
N ALA A 277 -6.98 10.50 13.60
CA ALA A 277 -6.51 11.71 12.91
C ALA A 277 -6.59 11.64 11.37
N LEU A 278 -7.17 10.57 10.80
CA LEU A 278 -7.09 10.27 9.37
C LEU A 278 -7.79 11.35 8.51
N ARG A 279 -7.05 11.92 7.56
CA ARG A 279 -7.49 12.95 6.62
C ARG A 279 -7.54 12.46 5.17
N SER A 280 -6.66 11.53 4.79
CA SER A 280 -6.58 10.97 3.45
C SER A 280 -6.56 9.45 3.52
N LEU A 281 -7.50 8.82 2.81
CA LEU A 281 -7.58 7.38 2.66
C LEU A 281 -7.45 7.02 1.17
N LYS A 282 -6.45 6.23 0.82
CA LYS A 282 -6.33 5.57 -0.47
C LYS A 282 -6.43 4.07 -0.28
N LEU A 283 -7.34 3.43 -1.00
CA LEU A 283 -7.53 1.99 -1.04
C LEU A 283 -7.32 1.51 -2.47
N THR A 284 -6.47 0.50 -2.64
CA THR A 284 -6.20 -0.11 -3.94
C THR A 284 -6.52 -1.59 -3.91
N ASN A 285 -7.35 -2.06 -4.84
CA ASN A 285 -7.81 -3.45 -4.95
C ASN A 285 -8.61 -3.94 -3.73
N PHE A 286 -9.77 -3.32 -3.48
CA PHE A 286 -10.68 -3.64 -2.37
C PHE A 286 -12.12 -3.83 -2.85
N PHE A 287 -12.92 -4.65 -2.14
CA PHE A 287 -14.38 -4.56 -2.26
C PHE A 287 -14.91 -3.33 -1.51
N ILE A 288 -15.84 -2.61 -2.14
CA ILE A 288 -16.70 -1.69 -1.40
C ILE A 288 -17.71 -2.48 -0.56
N CYS A 289 -17.90 -2.05 0.68
CA CYS A 289 -18.77 -2.76 1.62
C CYS A 289 -19.35 -1.82 2.68
N THR A 290 -20.31 -2.34 3.45
CA THR A 290 -20.91 -1.61 4.58
C THR A 290 -19.88 -1.32 5.68
N ASN A 291 -18.89 -2.20 5.92
CA ASN A 291 -17.83 -1.97 6.91
C ASN A 291 -16.98 -0.74 6.55
N LEU A 292 -16.65 -0.56 5.27
CA LEU A 292 -15.96 0.62 4.77
C LEU A 292 -16.81 1.90 4.99
N LEU A 293 -18.11 1.84 4.74
CA LEU A 293 -19.01 2.97 5.02
C LEU A 293 -19.06 3.30 6.52
N HIS A 294 -19.10 2.30 7.40
CA HIS A 294 -19.05 2.49 8.85
C HIS A 294 -17.74 3.12 9.30
N PHE A 295 -16.61 2.68 8.74
CA PHE A 295 -15.32 3.31 8.96
C PHE A 295 -15.31 4.77 8.51
N ILE A 296 -15.71 5.06 7.27
CA ILE A 296 -15.77 6.43 6.75
C ILE A 296 -16.68 7.32 7.60
N LYS A 297 -17.83 6.79 8.04
CA LYS A 297 -18.76 7.49 8.93
C LYS A 297 -18.10 7.90 10.25
N SER A 298 -17.25 7.05 10.83
CA SER A 298 -16.54 7.40 12.07
C SER A 298 -15.46 8.47 11.87
N LYS A 299 -15.04 8.72 10.62
CA LYS A 299 -14.08 9.76 10.23
C LYS A 299 -14.73 11.02 9.68
N LYS A 300 -16.03 11.21 9.93
CA LYS A 300 -16.80 12.34 9.42
C LYS A 300 -16.17 13.71 9.69
N SER A 301 -15.53 13.90 10.83
CA SER A 301 -14.95 15.19 11.25
C SER A 301 -13.51 15.41 10.77
N THR A 302 -12.84 14.42 10.17
CA THR A 302 -11.41 14.51 9.82
C THR A 302 -11.14 14.22 8.35
N LEU A 303 -11.91 13.32 7.74
CA LEU A 303 -11.64 12.80 6.41
C LEU A 303 -11.92 13.85 5.33
N SER A 304 -10.88 14.17 4.57
CA SER A 304 -10.87 15.19 3.52
C SER A 304 -10.67 14.63 2.12
N ARG A 305 -10.05 13.46 2.01
CA ARG A 305 -9.72 12.79 0.75
C ARG A 305 -9.98 11.30 0.84
N ILE A 306 -10.66 10.76 -0.18
CA ILE A 306 -10.86 9.32 -0.39
C ILE A 306 -10.53 8.99 -1.83
N LEU A 307 -9.61 8.06 -2.05
CA LEU A 307 -9.26 7.55 -3.38
C LEU A 307 -9.48 6.04 -3.38
N LEU A 308 -10.25 5.57 -4.35
CA LEU A 308 -10.48 4.14 -4.58
C LEU A 308 -9.85 3.81 -5.93
N GLU A 309 -8.83 2.96 -5.93
CA GLU A 309 -8.11 2.52 -7.14
C GLU A 309 -8.35 1.03 -7.32
N ASP A 310 -8.82 0.64 -8.51
CA ASP A 310 -9.11 -0.77 -8.83
C ASP A 310 -10.03 -1.47 -7.80
N CYS A 311 -10.87 -0.69 -7.11
CA CYS A 311 -11.88 -1.23 -6.20
C CYS A 311 -13.08 -1.76 -6.99
N VAL A 312 -13.74 -2.76 -6.42
CA VAL A 312 -14.87 -3.46 -7.03
C VAL A 312 -16.08 -3.53 -6.10
N SER A 313 -17.26 -3.65 -6.69
CA SER A 313 -18.50 -3.96 -5.99
C SER A 313 -18.78 -5.46 -6.13
N ASP A 314 -19.34 -6.08 -5.09
CA ASP A 314 -19.77 -7.49 -5.19
C ASP A 314 -20.90 -7.62 -6.23
N CYS A 315 -20.81 -8.64 -7.07
CA CYS A 315 -21.84 -8.86 -8.08
C CYS A 315 -23.14 -9.30 -7.42
N ASP A 316 -24.26 -8.78 -7.94
CA ASP A 316 -25.60 -9.14 -7.51
C ASP A 316 -25.82 -10.62 -7.87
N ARG A 317 -25.48 -11.55 -6.96
CA ARG A 317 -25.74 -12.97 -7.19
C ARG A 317 -27.24 -13.15 -7.24
N ILE A 318 -27.76 -13.19 -8.47
CA ILE A 318 -29.18 -13.34 -8.86
C ILE A 318 -29.87 -14.49 -8.08
N THR A 319 -29.10 -15.43 -7.53
CA THR A 319 -29.57 -16.58 -6.75
C THR A 319 -29.99 -16.27 -5.31
N GLN A 320 -29.75 -15.08 -4.75
CA GLN A 320 -30.22 -14.71 -3.40
C GLN A 320 -30.89 -13.32 -3.37
N PRO A 321 -32.22 -13.25 -3.58
CA PRO A 321 -32.98 -11.99 -3.61
C PRO A 321 -32.97 -11.21 -2.28
N ASP A 322 -32.58 -11.83 -1.17
CA ASP A 322 -32.45 -11.19 0.15
C ASP A 322 -31.02 -10.72 0.47
N SER A 323 -30.03 -11.03 -0.37
CA SER A 323 -28.67 -10.54 -0.17
C SER A 323 -28.61 -9.06 -0.57
N ARG A 324 -28.44 -8.17 0.43
CA ARG A 324 -28.35 -6.73 0.23
C ARG A 324 -27.01 -6.36 -0.42
N THR A 325 -26.79 -6.76 -1.66
CA THR A 325 -25.56 -6.49 -2.42
C THR A 325 -25.23 -4.99 -2.44
N GLU A 326 -23.96 -4.69 -2.19
CA GLU A 326 -23.49 -3.31 -2.04
C GLU A 326 -23.10 -2.76 -3.42
N THR A 327 -24.09 -2.30 -4.19
CA THR A 327 -23.87 -1.65 -5.49
C THR A 327 -23.14 -0.30 -5.35
N TRP A 328 -22.41 0.11 -6.39
CA TRP A 328 -21.78 1.43 -6.44
C TRP A 328 -22.78 2.58 -6.23
N ALA A 329 -23.94 2.54 -6.88
CA ALA A 329 -24.99 3.54 -6.70
C ALA A 329 -25.43 3.67 -5.24
N ARG A 330 -25.58 2.54 -4.53
CA ARG A 330 -25.93 2.51 -3.12
C ARG A 330 -24.80 3.09 -2.28
N PHE A 331 -23.57 2.63 -2.49
CA PHE A 331 -22.39 3.12 -1.79
C PHE A 331 -22.23 4.65 -1.91
N PHE A 332 -22.31 5.21 -3.12
CA PHE A 332 -22.24 6.65 -3.34
C PHE A 332 -23.42 7.40 -2.71
N THR A 333 -24.61 6.81 -2.74
CA THR A 333 -25.81 7.40 -2.14
C THR A 333 -25.67 7.48 -0.62
N GLU A 334 -25.21 6.41 0.02
CA GLU A 334 -24.96 6.36 1.46
C GLU A 334 -23.83 7.31 1.86
N LEU A 335 -22.72 7.31 1.12
CA LEU A 335 -21.60 8.23 1.36
C LEU A 335 -22.04 9.71 1.32
N ARG A 336 -22.93 10.07 0.38
CA ARG A 336 -23.54 11.40 0.32
C ARG A 336 -24.43 11.69 1.54
N LYS A 337 -25.21 10.71 2.02
CA LYS A 337 -26.07 10.86 3.20
C LYS A 337 -25.27 11.09 4.49
N LEU A 338 -24.05 10.56 4.58
CA LEU A 338 -23.18 10.78 5.74
C LEU A 338 -22.86 12.27 5.99
N ARG A 339 -22.94 13.09 4.92
CA ARG A 339 -22.59 14.53 4.92
C ARG A 339 -21.21 14.76 5.52
N LEU A 340 -20.17 14.37 4.80
CA LEU A 340 -18.77 14.57 5.21
C LEU A 340 -18.36 16.02 4.91
N PRO A 341 -18.31 16.95 5.88
CA PRO A 341 -18.15 18.38 5.63
C PRO A 341 -16.75 18.76 5.13
N LEU A 342 -15.73 17.98 5.48
CA LEU A 342 -14.34 18.21 5.09
C LEU A 342 -13.93 17.48 3.82
N LEU A 343 -14.78 16.58 3.29
CA LEU A 343 -14.47 15.82 2.09
C LEU A 343 -14.43 16.77 0.88
N VAL A 344 -13.23 17.02 0.37
CA VAL A 344 -12.93 17.88 -0.78
C VAL A 344 -12.48 17.10 -2.00
N GLN A 345 -12.07 15.85 -1.82
CA GLN A 345 -11.64 14.98 -2.91
C GLN A 345 -12.18 13.56 -2.75
N PHE A 346 -12.86 13.08 -3.79
CA PHE A 346 -13.28 11.69 -3.93
C PHE A 346 -13.03 11.23 -5.36
N SER A 347 -12.36 10.11 -5.56
CA SER A 347 -12.21 9.53 -6.90
C SER A 347 -12.26 8.02 -6.87
N VAL A 348 -12.82 7.47 -7.95
CA VAL A 348 -12.69 6.05 -8.31
C VAL A 348 -11.92 6.03 -9.63
N ASN A 349 -10.80 5.31 -9.66
CA ASN A 349 -9.92 5.20 -10.81
C ASN A 349 -9.59 3.72 -11.05
N TYR A 350 -9.29 3.38 -12.30
CA TYR A 350 -8.89 2.05 -12.70
C TYR A 350 -7.55 2.16 -13.42
N SER A 351 -6.60 1.28 -13.09
CA SER A 351 -5.30 1.17 -13.76
C SER A 351 -5.44 0.47 -15.11
N ILE A 352 -6.44 -0.39 -15.24
CA ILE A 352 -6.79 -1.11 -16.45
C ILE A 352 -7.65 -0.21 -17.35
N GLU A 353 -7.42 -0.26 -18.66
CA GLU A 353 -8.27 0.43 -19.63
C GLU A 353 -9.74 -0.03 -19.52
N GLY A 354 -10.68 0.92 -19.62
CA GLY A 354 -12.12 0.63 -19.47
C GLY A 354 -12.66 -0.41 -20.45
N GLN A 355 -11.95 -0.63 -21.56
CA GLN A 355 -12.25 -1.69 -22.52
C GLN A 355 -12.12 -3.07 -21.89
N ILE A 356 -11.08 -3.35 -21.08
CA ILE A 356 -10.89 -4.67 -20.44
C ILE A 356 -11.96 -4.96 -19.36
N LEU A 357 -12.56 -3.93 -18.77
CA LEU A 357 -13.70 -4.07 -17.84
C LEU A 357 -15.00 -4.50 -18.55
N LEU A 358 -15.04 -4.39 -19.89
CA LEU A 358 -16.19 -4.67 -20.74
C LEU A 358 -15.94 -5.80 -21.76
N ASP A 359 -14.69 -5.98 -22.21
CA ASP A 359 -14.30 -6.85 -23.32
C ASP A 359 -14.33 -8.31 -22.93
N VAL A 360 -15.08 -9.09 -23.70
CA VAL A 360 -15.14 -10.55 -23.61
C VAL A 360 -13.93 -11.15 -24.34
N TYR A 361 -12.79 -11.29 -23.65
CA TYR A 361 -11.87 -12.36 -24.04
C TYR A 361 -12.37 -13.65 -23.38
N ASP A 362 -13.15 -14.42 -24.13
CA ASP A 362 -13.57 -15.75 -23.74
C ASP A 362 -12.36 -16.70 -23.80
N LEU A 363 -12.00 -17.27 -22.64
CA LEU A 363 -11.17 -18.47 -22.60
C LEU A 363 -12.02 -19.75 -22.75
N TYR A 364 -13.35 -19.62 -22.77
CA TYR A 364 -14.29 -20.70 -23.04
C TYR A 364 -15.40 -20.19 -23.96
N ASP A 365 -15.08 -20.22 -25.25
CA ASP A 365 -15.93 -19.93 -26.40
C ASP A 365 -17.12 -20.90 -26.47
N TRP A 366 -18.29 -20.51 -25.91
CA TRP A 366 -19.56 -21.23 -26.12
C TRP A 366 -20.81 -20.33 -26.05
N ALA A 367 -20.69 -19.02 -26.23
CA ALA A 367 -21.85 -18.15 -26.40
C ALA A 367 -21.67 -17.21 -27.60
N ASP A 368 -22.70 -17.20 -28.45
CA ASP A 368 -22.76 -16.60 -29.78
C ASP A 368 -22.25 -15.15 -29.93
N THR A 369 -21.73 -14.92 -31.12
CA THR A 369 -21.05 -13.74 -31.70
C THR A 369 -21.88 -12.44 -31.82
N ASP A 370 -22.76 -12.09 -30.88
CA ASP A 370 -23.52 -10.82 -30.92
C ASP A 370 -23.13 -9.81 -29.81
N ASP A 371 -22.26 -10.22 -28.88
CA ASP A 371 -22.02 -9.51 -27.62
C ASP A 371 -20.90 -8.44 -27.68
N THR A 372 -20.12 -8.40 -28.77
CA THR A 372 -18.99 -7.47 -28.95
C THR A 372 -19.45 -6.08 -29.40
N THR A 373 -20.48 -6.00 -30.26
CA THR A 373 -21.05 -4.74 -30.76
C THR A 373 -21.58 -3.85 -29.62
N ASP A 374 -22.20 -4.46 -28.62
CA ASP A 374 -22.75 -3.77 -27.43
C ASP A 374 -21.67 -3.14 -26.54
N ALA A 375 -20.46 -3.71 -26.50
CA ALA A 375 -19.35 -3.20 -25.69
C ALA A 375 -18.72 -1.96 -26.32
N ASP A 376 -18.50 -1.98 -27.64
CA ASP A 376 -17.98 -0.84 -28.39
C ASP A 376 -18.97 0.33 -28.39
N ASP A 377 -20.26 0.05 -28.61
CA ASP A 377 -21.33 1.06 -28.53
C ASP A 377 -21.41 1.69 -27.13
N LEU A 378 -21.28 0.88 -26.07
CA LEU A 378 -21.27 1.38 -24.70
C LEU A 378 -20.00 2.21 -24.40
N MET A 379 -18.85 1.82 -24.92
CA MET A 379 -17.60 2.58 -24.75
C MET A 379 -17.66 3.91 -25.47
N GLU A 380 -18.18 3.94 -26.70
CA GLU A 380 -18.40 5.18 -27.43
C GLU A 380 -19.41 6.07 -26.70
N LEU A 381 -20.47 5.47 -26.16
CA LEU A 381 -21.44 6.19 -25.34
C LEU A 381 -20.83 6.76 -24.05
N ILE A 382 -19.90 6.05 -23.39
CA ILE A 382 -19.16 6.55 -22.23
C ILE A 382 -18.21 7.70 -22.62
N ARG A 383 -17.52 7.59 -23.76
CA ARG A 383 -16.60 8.62 -24.27
C ARG A 383 -17.33 9.90 -24.68
N THR A 384 -18.46 9.75 -25.36
CA THR A 384 -19.26 10.87 -25.89
C THR A 384 -20.17 11.52 -24.86
N THR A 385 -20.53 10.83 -23.76
CA THR A 385 -21.43 11.36 -22.72
C THR A 385 -20.64 11.96 -21.54
N PRO A 386 -20.61 13.29 -21.37
CA PRO A 386 -19.84 13.91 -20.29
C PRO A 386 -20.29 13.46 -18.90
N GLY A 387 -19.35 12.91 -18.14
CA GLY A 387 -19.56 12.48 -16.75
C GLY A 387 -20.26 11.13 -16.60
N ARG A 388 -20.47 10.37 -17.68
CA ARG A 388 -20.73 8.93 -17.61
C ARG A 388 -19.40 8.23 -17.27
N ARG A 389 -19.46 7.26 -16.36
CA ARG A 389 -18.31 6.48 -15.90
C ARG A 389 -18.71 5.02 -15.72
N LEU A 390 -17.77 4.14 -16.03
CA LEU A 390 -17.84 2.73 -15.71
C LEU A 390 -17.34 2.49 -14.29
N PHE A 391 -18.00 1.59 -13.57
CA PHE A 391 -17.58 1.11 -12.26
C PHE A 391 -17.58 -0.41 -12.27
N SER A 392 -16.54 -1.00 -11.71
CA SER A 392 -16.30 -2.44 -11.79
C SER A 392 -17.07 -3.21 -10.72
N TYR A 393 -17.71 -4.28 -11.16
CA TYR A 393 -18.34 -5.34 -10.37
C TYR A 393 -17.55 -6.62 -10.58
N GLY A 394 -17.44 -7.42 -9.53
CA GLY A 394 -16.78 -8.71 -9.61
C GLY A 394 -17.13 -9.60 -8.44
N SER A 395 -16.69 -10.84 -8.51
CA SER A 395 -16.77 -11.78 -7.39
C SER A 395 -15.50 -12.59 -7.33
N LEU A 396 -15.22 -13.19 -6.17
CA LEU A 396 -14.18 -14.19 -6.11
C LEU A 396 -14.73 -15.51 -6.65
N CYS A 397 -13.99 -16.12 -7.56
CA CYS A 397 -14.22 -17.51 -7.91
C CYS A 397 -13.62 -18.43 -6.83
N ARG A 398 -13.92 -19.73 -6.93
CA ARG A 398 -13.48 -20.72 -5.93
C ARG A 398 -11.97 -20.78 -5.74
N ASN A 399 -11.21 -20.35 -6.75
CA ASN A 399 -9.75 -20.32 -6.68
C ASN A 399 -9.18 -19.00 -6.08
N GLY A 400 -10.03 -18.19 -5.46
CA GLY A 400 -9.66 -16.91 -4.87
C GLY A 400 -9.46 -15.78 -5.87
N ASN A 401 -9.38 -16.05 -7.18
CA ASN A 401 -9.16 -14.98 -8.15
C ASN A 401 -10.40 -14.09 -8.28
N LEU A 402 -10.14 -12.77 -8.39
CA LEU A 402 -11.17 -11.80 -8.72
C LEU A 402 -11.60 -12.01 -10.18
N VAL A 403 -12.86 -12.39 -10.36
CA VAL A 403 -13.51 -12.44 -11.67
C VAL A 403 -14.39 -11.21 -11.79
N VAL A 404 -13.99 -10.29 -12.68
CA VAL A 404 -14.79 -9.13 -13.04
C VAL A 404 -16.02 -9.60 -13.81
N ASP A 405 -17.21 -9.20 -13.35
CA ASP A 405 -18.48 -9.59 -13.96
C ASP A 405 -18.84 -8.61 -15.07
N ARG A 406 -18.43 -8.96 -16.29
CA ARG A 406 -18.61 -8.13 -17.49
C ARG A 406 -20.08 -7.92 -17.85
N VAL A 407 -20.94 -8.91 -17.62
CA VAL A 407 -22.40 -8.80 -17.90
C VAL A 407 -23.04 -7.82 -16.92
N VAL A 408 -22.73 -7.93 -15.63
CA VAL A 408 -23.21 -6.99 -14.60
C VAL A 408 -22.65 -5.58 -14.86
N ASN A 409 -21.36 -5.46 -15.21
CA ASN A 409 -20.75 -4.18 -15.58
C ASN A 409 -21.48 -3.50 -16.74
N ARG A 410 -21.70 -4.22 -17.85
CA ARG A 410 -22.45 -3.70 -19.01
C ARG A 410 -23.85 -3.25 -18.61
N ARG A 411 -24.60 -4.10 -17.91
CA ARG A 411 -25.96 -3.77 -17.43
C ARG A 411 -25.98 -2.50 -16.57
N HIS A 412 -25.08 -2.39 -15.61
CA HIS A 412 -24.99 -1.24 -14.71
C HIS A 412 -24.55 0.04 -15.42
N ALA A 413 -23.60 -0.08 -16.37
CA ALA A 413 -23.16 1.01 -17.21
C ALA A 413 -24.27 1.52 -18.13
N TRP A 414 -25.08 0.63 -18.72
CA TRP A 414 -26.27 0.97 -19.52
C TRP A 414 -27.30 1.73 -18.68
N LEU A 415 -27.68 1.19 -17.52
CA LEU A 415 -28.63 1.82 -16.59
C LEU A 415 -28.14 3.17 -16.05
N SER A 416 -26.83 3.42 -16.06
CA SER A 416 -26.19 4.66 -15.61
C SER A 416 -26.48 5.05 -14.15
N LYS A 417 -27.09 4.19 -13.33
CA LYS A 417 -27.47 4.51 -11.95
C LYS A 417 -26.26 4.89 -11.10
N ASP A 418 -25.16 4.16 -11.27
CA ASP A 418 -23.89 4.41 -10.55
C ASP A 418 -23.29 5.76 -10.95
N SER A 419 -23.25 6.05 -12.26
CA SER A 419 -22.84 7.35 -12.80
C SER A 419 -23.67 8.52 -12.25
N HIS A 420 -25.01 8.35 -12.16
CA HIS A 420 -25.88 9.38 -11.60
C HIS A 420 -25.62 9.60 -10.10
N ALA A 421 -25.46 8.53 -9.32
CA ALA A 421 -25.17 8.59 -7.89
C ALA A 421 -23.80 9.22 -7.62
N TYR A 422 -22.77 8.82 -8.37
CA TYR A 422 -21.43 9.39 -8.32
C TYR A 422 -21.44 10.89 -8.60
N ARG A 423 -22.12 11.34 -9.67
CA ARG A 423 -22.25 12.78 -9.98
C ARG A 423 -22.93 13.56 -8.85
N ARG A 424 -23.96 12.99 -8.22
CA ARG A 424 -24.63 13.62 -7.06
C ARG A 424 -23.68 13.77 -5.87
N LEU A 425 -22.85 12.75 -5.60
CA LEU A 425 -21.80 12.83 -4.59
C LEU A 425 -20.76 13.90 -4.94
N GLN A 426 -20.26 13.92 -6.18
CA GLN A 426 -19.29 14.91 -6.65
C GLN A 426 -19.80 16.35 -6.53
N ARG A 427 -21.09 16.61 -6.80
CA ARG A 427 -21.70 17.92 -6.56
C ARG A 427 -21.63 18.32 -5.08
N SER A 428 -21.92 17.40 -4.16
CA SER A 428 -21.80 17.65 -2.73
C SER A 428 -20.36 18.02 -2.34
N ILE A 429 -19.37 17.35 -2.94
CA ILE A 429 -17.95 17.60 -2.69
C ILE A 429 -17.53 18.97 -3.24
N ARG A 430 -17.94 19.33 -4.45
CA ARG A 430 -17.69 20.68 -5.00
C ARG A 430 -18.27 21.78 -4.11
N ASN A 431 -19.46 21.55 -3.53
CA ASN A 431 -20.05 22.48 -2.57
C ASN A 431 -19.19 22.61 -1.30
N ASN A 432 -18.62 21.51 -0.80
CA ASN A 432 -17.68 21.57 0.31
C ASN A 432 -16.43 22.38 -0.03
N VAL A 433 -15.85 22.17 -1.22
CA VAL A 433 -14.68 22.91 -1.70
C VAL A 433 -14.97 24.42 -1.75
N ALA A 434 -16.09 24.82 -2.35
CA ALA A 434 -16.50 26.22 -2.44
C ALA A 434 -16.74 26.83 -1.04
N ARG A 435 -17.42 26.10 -0.14
CA ARG A 435 -17.67 26.53 1.24
C ARG A 435 -16.36 26.79 2.00
N LEU A 436 -15.43 25.83 1.96
CA LEU A 436 -14.14 25.93 2.66
C LEU A 436 -13.27 27.05 2.08
N ALA A 437 -13.28 27.26 0.77
CA ALA A 437 -12.56 28.38 0.15
C ALA A 437 -13.09 29.74 0.64
N CYS A 438 -14.40 29.90 0.78
CA CYS A 438 -15.01 31.12 1.32
C CYS A 438 -14.69 31.35 2.80
N GLU A 439 -14.60 30.29 3.61
CA GLU A 439 -14.23 30.37 5.04
C GLU A 439 -12.77 30.80 5.22
N THR A 440 -11.85 30.28 4.40
CA THR A 440 -10.44 30.68 4.44
C THR A 440 -10.24 32.16 4.10
N LEU A 441 -11.00 32.70 3.15
CA LEU A 441 -10.94 34.12 2.76
C LEU A 441 -11.52 35.08 3.81
N ARG A 442 -12.35 34.59 4.74
CA ARG A 442 -13.02 35.39 5.78
C ARG A 442 -12.32 35.35 7.14
N SER A 443 -11.27 34.53 7.28
CA SER A 443 -10.51 34.41 8.53
C SER A 443 -9.48 35.53 8.60
N PRO A 444 -9.61 36.55 9.48
CA PRO A 444 -8.59 37.57 9.63
C PRO A 444 -7.33 36.92 10.23
N SER A 445 -6.19 37.15 9.59
CA SER A 445 -4.84 36.79 10.07
C SER A 445 -4.48 37.50 11.36
#